data_AF-A0A356JBF5-F1
#
_entry.id   AF-A0A356JBF5-F1
#
_cell.length_a   1.000
_cell.length_b   1.000
_cell.length_c   1.000
_cell.angle_alpha   90.00
_cell.angle_beta   90.00
_cell.angle_gamma   90.00
#
_symmetry.space_group_name_H-M   'P 1'
#
loop_
_entity.id
_entity.type
_entity.pdbx_description
1 polymer ?
#
loop_
_entity_poly.entity_id
_entity_poly.type
_entity_poly.pdbx_seq_one_letter_code
_entity_poly.pdbx_strand_id
1 'polypeptide(L)'
;MRVLSNHVFLFLTAFFMLGGTAWASGIENDPVGARIEEAMFENQEHAIGYRLEVLVQSAQMRLIKITYFGESETGVFPVWPAQKRFDREIPYGVEIPITHALINPPWTPTKKMLEEQRKKIESGEKIPKGKIYRPYKPAEKGNPLGRMAFYFDSSYLTVPLRLHDNPGLPKAEIAQNGKPRGARISRGCARAQLQTLLPIANLTTQIPESELRTLIDTKKTHRLDLALPATIIFIKG
;
A
#
# COMPACT_ATOMS: atom_id res chain seq x y z
N MET A 1 -10.17 -27.20 57.09
CA MET A 1 -9.87 -27.87 58.38
C MET A 1 -9.16 -29.19 58.10
N ARG A 2 -8.13 -29.53 58.90
CA ARG A 2 -7.13 -30.63 58.79
C ARG A 2 -6.02 -30.36 57.75
N VAL A 3 -4.78 -29.95 58.03
CA VAL A 3 -3.73 -30.22 59.07
C VAL A 3 -2.80 -31.42 58.73
N LEU A 4 -1.55 -31.07 58.39
CA LEU A 4 -0.23 -31.76 58.54
C LEU A 4 0.03 -33.04 57.70
N SER A 5 1.24 -33.33 57.20
CA SER A 5 2.59 -33.17 57.75
C SER A 5 3.67 -33.27 56.64
N ASN A 6 4.66 -32.36 56.66
CA ASN A 6 6.09 -32.59 56.90
C ASN A 6 6.71 -33.87 56.31
N HIS A 7 7.68 -33.72 55.42
CA HIS A 7 9.04 -34.22 55.67
C HIS A 7 10.09 -33.34 54.98
N VAL A 8 10.96 -32.84 55.85
CA VAL A 8 12.20 -32.12 55.61
C VAL A 8 13.28 -33.15 55.32
N PHE A 9 14.12 -32.93 54.31
CA PHE A 9 15.49 -33.41 54.35
C PHE A 9 16.42 -32.28 53.87
N LEU A 10 17.07 -31.66 54.86
CA LEU A 10 18.32 -30.95 54.69
C LEU A 10 19.42 -31.99 54.40
N PHE A 11 20.28 -31.70 53.44
CA PHE A 11 21.70 -31.99 53.59
C PHE A 11 22.49 -30.75 53.19
N LEU A 12 23.27 -30.26 54.16
CA LEU A 12 24.08 -29.06 54.08
C LEU A 12 25.41 -29.42 54.73
N THR A 13 26.46 -29.55 53.91
CA THR A 13 27.88 -29.46 54.28
C THR A 13 28.68 -29.54 52.99
N ALA A 14 29.80 -28.87 52.76
CA ALA A 14 30.44 -27.68 53.31
C ALA A 14 31.71 -27.52 52.43
N PHE A 15 32.09 -26.27 52.16
CA PHE A 15 33.47 -25.81 51.97
C PHE A 15 34.42 -26.54 50.99
N PHE A 16 34.79 -25.84 49.91
CA PHE A 16 36.19 -25.49 49.65
C PHE A 16 36.27 -24.07 49.08
N MET A 17 36.94 -23.18 49.80
CA MET A 17 37.47 -21.93 49.27
C MET A 17 38.92 -22.16 48.78
N LEU A 18 39.33 -21.26 47.89
CA LEU A 18 40.69 -20.87 47.49
C LEU A 18 41.21 -21.50 46.19
N GLY A 19 41.51 -20.62 45.24
CA GLY A 19 42.32 -20.92 44.07
C GLY A 19 41.99 -19.96 42.92
N GLY A 20 42.63 -18.80 42.90
CA GLY A 20 42.43 -17.79 41.86
C GLY A 20 42.83 -18.27 40.46
N THR A 21 42.27 -17.63 39.46
CA THR A 21 42.99 -16.83 38.47
C THR A 21 41.96 -16.24 37.52
N ALA A 22 42.02 -14.93 37.36
CA ALA A 22 41.34 -14.25 36.27
C ALA A 22 41.86 -14.84 34.94
N TRP A 23 41.03 -15.61 34.26
CA TRP A 23 41.16 -15.81 32.83
C TRP A 23 40.16 -14.87 32.17
N ALA A 24 40.61 -13.64 32.00
CA ALA A 24 40.16 -12.82 30.88
C ALA A 24 40.61 -13.57 29.62
N SER A 25 39.80 -14.51 29.14
CA SER A 25 39.89 -14.94 27.75
C SER A 25 39.40 -13.75 26.94
N GLY A 26 40.36 -12.97 26.44
CA GLY A 26 40.14 -12.01 25.38
C GLY A 26 39.43 -12.72 24.25
N ILE A 27 38.12 -12.51 24.18
CA ILE A 27 37.44 -12.50 22.89
C ILE A 27 38.02 -11.25 22.23
N GLU A 28 39.08 -11.45 21.43
CA GLU A 28 39.39 -10.48 20.40
C GLU A 28 38.07 -10.18 19.70
N ASN A 29 37.63 -8.93 19.79
CA ASN A 29 36.54 -8.42 18.98
C ASN A 29 36.97 -8.62 17.54
N ASP A 30 36.62 -9.76 16.95
CA ASP A 30 36.94 -10.05 15.57
C ASP A 30 36.30 -8.95 14.74
N PRO A 31 37.10 -8.04 14.13
CA PRO A 31 36.56 -6.94 13.38
C PRO A 31 35.80 -7.45 12.16
N VAL A 32 35.99 -8.70 11.74
CA VAL A 32 35.22 -9.34 10.67
C VAL A 32 33.82 -9.73 11.17
N GLY A 33 33.70 -10.33 12.36
CA GLY A 33 32.41 -10.68 12.96
C GLY A 33 31.52 -9.45 13.22
N ALA A 34 32.09 -8.40 13.81
CA ALA A 34 31.38 -7.13 14.04
C ALA A 34 31.00 -6.43 12.72
N ARG A 35 31.86 -6.48 11.68
CA ARG A 35 31.54 -5.95 10.34
C ARG A 35 30.49 -6.75 9.59
N ILE A 36 30.42 -8.07 9.79
CA ILE A 36 29.35 -8.91 9.23
C ILE A 36 28.03 -8.61 9.93
N GLU A 37 28.03 -8.47 11.26
CA GLU A 37 26.83 -8.06 12.00
C GLU A 37 26.37 -6.65 11.59
N GLU A 38 27.26 -5.65 11.54
CA GLU A 38 26.91 -4.30 11.05
C GLU A 38 26.41 -4.31 9.61
N ALA A 39 27.06 -5.05 8.68
CA ALA A 39 26.60 -5.16 7.29
C ALA A 39 25.26 -5.93 7.17
N MET A 40 24.98 -6.85 8.09
CA MET A 40 23.69 -7.51 8.18
C MET A 40 22.62 -6.59 8.77
N PHE A 41 22.95 -5.75 9.76
CA PHE A 41 22.06 -4.77 10.36
C PHE A 41 21.77 -3.59 9.42
N GLU A 42 22.75 -3.11 8.64
CA GLU A 42 22.51 -2.12 7.57
C GLU A 42 21.64 -2.71 6.44
N ASN A 43 21.77 -4.02 6.13
CA ASN A 43 20.92 -4.71 5.17
C ASN A 43 19.50 -5.04 5.68
N GLN A 44 19.20 -4.90 6.97
CA GLN A 44 17.88 -5.24 7.53
C GLN A 44 16.77 -4.27 7.09
N GLU A 45 17.10 -3.03 6.75
CA GLU A 45 16.12 -2.02 6.36
C GLU A 45 15.96 -1.83 4.84
N HIS A 46 16.74 -2.48 3.99
CA HIS A 46 16.60 -2.26 2.54
C HIS A 46 15.36 -2.96 1.99
N ALA A 47 14.48 -2.17 1.34
CA ALA A 47 13.32 -2.71 0.63
C ALA A 47 13.78 -3.48 -0.60
N ILE A 48 13.22 -4.68 -0.79
CA ILE A 48 13.33 -5.46 -2.05
C ILE A 48 12.08 -5.34 -2.91
N GLY A 49 11.00 -4.81 -2.33
CA GLY A 49 9.75 -4.54 -3.03
C GLY A 49 8.68 -3.98 -2.12
N TYR A 50 7.53 -3.71 -2.70
CA TYR A 50 6.36 -3.20 -1.98
C TYR A 50 5.09 -3.95 -2.38
N ARG A 51 4.16 -4.11 -1.43
CA ARG A 51 2.81 -4.60 -1.72
C ARG A 51 1.76 -3.63 -1.19
N LEU A 52 0.82 -3.27 -2.05
CA LEU A 52 -0.38 -2.52 -1.67
C LEU A 52 -1.53 -3.49 -1.45
N GLU A 53 -2.08 -3.51 -0.24
CA GLU A 53 -3.20 -4.37 0.09
C GLU A 53 -4.47 -3.56 0.25
N VAL A 54 -5.37 -3.63 -0.73
CA VAL A 54 -6.66 -2.94 -0.70
C VAL A 54 -7.66 -3.82 0.02
N LEU A 55 -7.94 -3.49 1.28
CA LEU A 55 -8.97 -4.10 2.12
C LEU A 55 -10.34 -3.55 1.73
N VAL A 56 -11.06 -4.25 0.86
CA VAL A 56 -12.26 -3.70 0.20
C VAL A 56 -13.42 -3.49 1.17
N GLN A 57 -13.67 -4.42 2.10
CA GLN A 57 -14.76 -4.29 3.07
C GLN A 57 -14.51 -3.17 4.10
N SER A 58 -13.30 -3.06 4.63
CA SER A 58 -12.96 -2.00 5.58
C SER A 58 -12.69 -0.65 4.91
N ALA A 59 -12.54 -0.62 3.58
CA ALA A 59 -12.22 0.56 2.79
C ALA A 59 -10.90 1.21 3.25
N GLN A 60 -9.90 0.35 3.50
CA GLN A 60 -8.54 0.73 3.88
C GLN A 60 -7.53 0.13 2.92
N MET A 61 -6.37 0.74 2.81
CA MET A 61 -5.24 0.22 2.06
C MET A 61 -4.02 0.18 2.97
N ARG A 62 -3.34 -0.96 3.01
CA ARG A 62 -2.05 -1.10 3.68
C ARG A 62 -0.94 -0.99 2.66
N LEU A 63 0.11 -0.25 2.99
CA LEU A 63 1.38 -0.32 2.27
C LEU A 63 2.32 -1.23 3.08
N ILE A 64 2.76 -2.31 2.44
CA ILE A 64 3.67 -3.30 2.99
C ILE A 64 5.02 -3.13 2.32
N LYS A 65 6.07 -2.96 3.12
CA LYS A 65 7.47 -3.02 2.70
C LYS A 65 7.94 -4.46 2.84
N ILE A 66 8.51 -4.98 1.76
CA ILE A 66 9.05 -6.34 1.69
C ILE A 66 10.57 -6.20 1.78
N THR A 67 11.19 -6.96 2.68
CA THR A 67 12.64 -7.07 2.84
C THR A 67 13.04 -8.55 2.77
N TYR A 68 14.34 -8.86 2.77
CA TYR A 68 14.83 -10.24 2.84
C TYR A 68 14.40 -10.97 4.12
N PHE A 69 14.02 -10.24 5.16
CA PHE A 69 13.70 -10.79 6.48
C PHE A 69 12.20 -10.86 6.77
N GLY A 70 11.37 -10.35 5.86
CA GLY A 70 9.92 -10.45 5.97
C GLY A 70 9.19 -9.20 5.48
N GLU A 71 7.99 -9.02 5.99
CA GLU A 71 7.06 -7.98 5.58
C GLU A 71 6.74 -7.07 6.76
N SER A 72 6.71 -5.76 6.51
CA SER A 72 6.36 -4.75 7.52
C SER A 72 5.35 -3.76 6.97
N GLU A 73 4.32 -3.43 7.77
CA GLU A 73 3.37 -2.38 7.40
C GLU A 73 4.01 -1.00 7.61
N THR A 74 4.08 -0.20 6.55
CA THR A 74 4.62 1.17 6.60
C THR A 74 3.52 2.22 6.71
N GLY A 75 2.27 1.87 6.42
CA GLY A 75 1.14 2.77 6.59
C GLY A 75 -0.21 2.17 6.25
N VAL A 76 -1.25 2.76 6.85
CA VAL A 76 -2.66 2.47 6.56
C VAL A 76 -3.34 3.75 6.08
N PHE A 77 -3.99 3.66 4.93
CA PHE A 77 -4.59 4.80 4.27
C PHE A 77 -6.08 4.54 3.96
N PRO A 78 -6.92 5.59 3.97
CA PRO A 78 -8.29 5.45 3.49
C PRO A 78 -8.28 5.24 1.98
N VAL A 79 -9.13 4.33 1.50
CA VAL A 79 -9.34 4.08 0.08
C VAL A 79 -10.83 3.96 -0.21
N TRP A 80 -11.25 4.32 -1.41
CA TRP A 80 -12.63 4.21 -1.89
C TRP A 80 -12.70 3.16 -3.00
N PRO A 81 -12.83 1.87 -2.63
CA PRO A 81 -12.79 0.77 -3.57
C PRO A 81 -14.16 0.53 -4.22
N ALA A 82 -14.24 -0.56 -4.99
CA ALA A 82 -15.43 -0.94 -5.74
C ALA A 82 -16.67 -1.18 -4.85
N GLN A 83 -17.81 -0.70 -5.34
CA GLN A 83 -19.12 -1.08 -4.80
C GLN A 83 -19.36 -2.59 -4.97
N LYS A 84 -20.11 -3.19 -4.04
CA LYS A 84 -20.41 -4.64 -4.01
C LYS A 84 -20.90 -5.24 -5.34
N ARG A 85 -21.64 -4.46 -6.14
CA ARG A 85 -22.14 -4.89 -7.46
C ARG A 85 -21.03 -5.13 -8.50
N PHE A 86 -19.83 -4.59 -8.29
CA PHE A 86 -18.68 -4.75 -9.18
C PHE A 86 -17.68 -5.80 -8.68
N ASP A 87 -17.98 -6.52 -7.59
CA ASP A 87 -17.03 -7.48 -6.99
C ASP A 87 -16.61 -8.59 -7.96
N ARG A 88 -17.47 -8.94 -8.93
CA ARG A 88 -17.14 -9.93 -9.98
C ARG A 88 -16.07 -9.44 -10.97
N GLU A 89 -15.82 -8.14 -11.03
CA GLU A 89 -14.81 -7.53 -11.89
C GLU A 89 -13.46 -7.34 -11.17
N ILE A 90 -13.40 -7.62 -9.85
CA ILE A 90 -12.20 -7.44 -9.03
C ILE A 90 -11.47 -8.79 -8.89
N PRO A 91 -10.18 -8.88 -9.25
CA PRO A 91 -9.37 -10.08 -9.09
C PRO A 91 -8.91 -10.23 -7.63
N TYR A 92 -9.83 -10.63 -6.75
CA TYR A 92 -9.53 -10.82 -5.33
C TYR A 92 -8.50 -11.92 -5.09
N GLY A 93 -7.57 -11.67 -4.16
CA GLY A 93 -6.55 -12.65 -3.75
C GLY A 93 -5.44 -12.89 -4.78
N VAL A 94 -5.42 -12.12 -5.87
CA VAL A 94 -4.36 -12.17 -6.89
C VAL A 94 -3.43 -10.99 -6.67
N GLU A 95 -2.13 -11.24 -6.50
CA GLU A 95 -1.11 -10.19 -6.54
C GLU A 95 -0.88 -9.76 -8.00
N ILE A 96 -1.06 -8.47 -8.26
CA ILE A 96 -0.94 -7.90 -9.60
C ILE A 96 0.25 -6.94 -9.62
N PRO A 97 1.22 -7.11 -10.54
CA PRO A 97 2.30 -6.16 -10.70
C PRO A 97 1.79 -4.75 -11.04
N ILE A 98 2.35 -3.75 -10.38
CA ILE A 98 2.21 -2.35 -10.78
C ILE A 98 3.32 -2.09 -11.81
N THR A 99 2.93 -1.61 -12.99
CA THR A 99 3.87 -1.45 -14.11
C THR A 99 4.51 -0.06 -14.13
N HIS A 100 3.77 0.96 -13.71
CA HIS A 100 4.22 2.36 -13.65
C HIS A 100 3.19 3.21 -12.90
N ALA A 101 3.60 4.43 -12.54
CA ALA A 101 2.69 5.50 -12.15
C ALA A 101 2.70 6.62 -13.18
N LEU A 102 1.59 7.36 -13.30
CA LEU A 102 1.50 8.57 -14.08
C LEU A 102 1.13 9.75 -13.17
N ILE A 103 1.86 10.85 -13.30
CA ILE A 103 1.43 12.17 -12.84
C ILE A 103 0.62 12.83 -13.95
N ASN A 104 -0.47 13.52 -13.56
CA ASN A 104 -1.45 14.13 -14.46
C ASN A 104 -1.88 13.18 -15.59
N PRO A 105 -2.37 11.98 -15.29
CA PRO A 105 -2.76 11.01 -16.31
C PRO A 105 -3.89 11.57 -17.18
N PRO A 106 -3.86 11.36 -18.51
CA PRO A 106 -5.06 11.55 -19.32
C PRO A 106 -6.08 10.46 -18.96
N TRP A 107 -7.36 10.72 -19.19
CA TRP A 107 -8.39 9.69 -19.02
C TRP A 107 -9.29 9.61 -20.24
N THR A 108 -9.59 8.37 -20.66
CA THR A 108 -10.50 8.09 -21.76
C THR A 108 -11.57 7.12 -21.28
N PRO A 109 -12.86 7.40 -21.52
CA PRO A 109 -13.94 6.46 -21.23
C PRO A 109 -13.76 5.15 -21.99
N THR A 110 -14.21 4.03 -21.42
CA THR A 110 -14.21 2.75 -22.13
C THR A 110 -15.29 2.74 -23.23
N LYS A 111 -15.14 1.86 -24.23
CA LYS A 111 -16.16 1.66 -25.27
C LYS A 111 -17.54 1.34 -24.66
N LYS A 112 -17.58 0.48 -23.64
CA LYS A 112 -18.80 0.15 -22.89
C LYS A 112 -19.46 1.38 -22.27
N MET A 113 -18.68 2.27 -21.64
CA MET A 113 -19.21 3.51 -21.06
C MET A 113 -19.82 4.44 -22.13
N LEU A 114 -19.18 4.54 -23.29
CA LEU A 114 -19.69 5.34 -24.41
C LEU A 114 -20.97 4.74 -25.00
N GLU A 115 -21.06 3.42 -25.09
CA GLU A 115 -22.25 2.72 -25.57
C GLU A 115 -23.44 2.84 -24.61
N GLU A 116 -23.20 2.66 -23.31
CA GLU A 116 -24.21 2.88 -22.26
C GLU A 116 -24.74 4.33 -22.30
N GLN A 117 -23.85 5.30 -22.47
CA GLN A 117 -24.24 6.70 -22.63
C GLN A 117 -25.06 6.93 -23.90
N ARG A 118 -24.66 6.33 -25.03
CA ARG A 118 -25.39 6.44 -26.29
C ARG A 118 -26.82 5.92 -26.14
N LYS A 119 -27.00 4.73 -25.56
CA LYS A 119 -28.32 4.13 -25.29
C LYS A 119 -29.21 5.04 -24.44
N LYS A 120 -28.65 5.69 -23.41
CA LYS A 120 -29.39 6.64 -22.56
C LYS A 120 -29.85 7.88 -23.32
N ILE A 121 -29.00 8.40 -24.21
CA ILE A 121 -29.35 9.55 -25.06
C ILE A 121 -30.45 9.14 -26.05
N GLU A 122 -30.30 7.98 -26.69
CA GLU A 122 -31.28 7.43 -27.64
C GLU A 122 -32.65 7.16 -26.98
N SER A 123 -32.67 6.76 -25.70
CA SER A 123 -33.90 6.56 -24.92
C SER A 123 -34.52 7.85 -24.37
N GLY A 124 -33.95 9.03 -24.68
CA GLY A 124 -34.43 10.32 -24.20
C GLY A 124 -34.11 10.65 -22.73
N GLU A 125 -33.24 9.88 -22.07
CA GLU A 125 -32.81 10.17 -20.70
C GLU A 125 -31.94 11.44 -20.68
N LYS A 126 -32.35 12.47 -19.94
CA LYS A 126 -31.56 13.69 -19.78
C LYS A 126 -30.32 13.42 -18.94
N ILE A 127 -29.15 13.37 -19.57
CA ILE A 127 -27.87 13.25 -18.89
C ILE A 127 -27.46 14.63 -18.35
N PRO A 128 -27.22 14.78 -17.03
CA PRO A 128 -26.78 16.04 -16.45
C PRO A 128 -25.50 16.59 -17.10
N LYS A 129 -25.41 17.91 -17.24
CA LYS A 129 -24.20 18.59 -17.72
C LYS A 129 -23.00 18.21 -16.84
N GLY A 130 -21.92 17.73 -17.45
CA GLY A 130 -20.74 17.22 -16.74
C GLY A 130 -20.76 15.72 -16.41
N LYS A 131 -21.86 15.00 -16.70
CA LYS A 131 -21.90 13.52 -16.67
C LYS A 131 -21.72 12.85 -18.04
N ILE A 132 -21.64 13.66 -19.09
CA ILE A 132 -21.30 13.17 -20.43
C ILE A 132 -19.82 12.76 -20.44
N TYR A 133 -19.60 11.47 -20.65
CA TYR A 133 -18.29 10.87 -20.85
C TYR A 133 -17.64 11.43 -22.11
N ARG A 134 -16.43 11.94 -21.93
CA ARG A 134 -15.51 12.35 -22.98
C ARG A 134 -14.07 12.09 -22.52
N PRO A 135 -13.09 12.07 -23.43
CA PRO A 135 -11.69 12.11 -23.04
C PRO A 135 -11.35 13.40 -22.27
N TYR A 136 -10.46 13.25 -21.29
CA TYR A 136 -9.88 14.34 -20.51
C TYR A 136 -8.40 14.45 -20.83
N LYS A 137 -7.96 15.68 -21.05
CA LYS A 137 -6.55 16.01 -21.21
C LYS A 137 -5.80 15.80 -19.88
N PRO A 138 -4.47 15.69 -19.92
CA PRO A 138 -3.63 15.75 -18.73
C PRO A 138 -4.01 16.94 -17.87
N ALA A 139 -4.07 16.73 -16.56
CA ALA A 139 -4.31 17.79 -15.57
C ALA A 139 -5.65 18.55 -15.67
N GLU A 140 -6.55 18.15 -16.56
CA GLU A 140 -7.81 18.85 -16.82
C GLU A 140 -8.74 18.80 -15.60
N LYS A 141 -9.36 19.94 -15.27
CA LYS A 141 -10.31 20.02 -14.17
C LYS A 141 -11.46 19.03 -14.38
N GLY A 142 -11.74 18.21 -13.37
CA GLY A 142 -12.77 17.18 -13.43
C GLY A 142 -12.33 15.86 -14.07
N ASN A 143 -11.05 15.70 -14.43
CA ASN A 143 -10.51 14.42 -14.83
C ASN A 143 -10.73 13.39 -13.70
N PRO A 144 -11.41 12.26 -13.98
CA PRO A 144 -11.78 11.29 -12.94
C PRO A 144 -10.60 10.52 -12.35
N LEU A 145 -9.42 10.56 -12.98
CA LEU A 145 -8.16 10.01 -12.45
C LEU A 145 -7.37 10.99 -11.56
N GLY A 146 -7.84 12.23 -11.43
CA GLY A 146 -7.16 13.23 -10.60
C GLY A 146 -5.75 13.56 -11.11
N ARG A 147 -4.81 13.67 -10.16
CA ARG A 147 -3.41 14.08 -10.42
C ARG A 147 -2.41 12.95 -10.48
N MET A 148 -2.76 11.74 -10.03
CA MET A 148 -1.83 10.62 -9.98
C MET A 148 -2.58 9.29 -10.15
N ALA A 149 -2.02 8.36 -10.90
CA ALA A 149 -2.57 7.02 -11.04
C ALA A 149 -1.46 5.97 -11.20
N PHE A 150 -1.57 4.86 -10.46
CA PHE A 150 -0.78 3.66 -10.60
C PHE A 150 -1.50 2.69 -11.54
N TYR A 151 -0.76 2.16 -12.50
CA TYR A 151 -1.27 1.27 -13.54
C TYR A 151 -0.81 -0.15 -13.27
N PHE A 152 -1.78 -1.06 -13.23
CA PHE A 152 -1.53 -2.47 -13.01
C PHE A 152 -1.27 -3.18 -14.33
N ASP A 153 -0.60 -4.32 -14.28
CA ASP A 153 -0.38 -5.17 -15.44
C ASP A 153 -1.73 -5.66 -15.99
N SER A 154 -2.03 -5.31 -17.25
CA SER A 154 -3.29 -5.64 -17.90
C SER A 154 -3.49 -7.13 -18.16
N SER A 155 -2.44 -7.94 -18.17
CA SER A 155 -2.55 -9.39 -18.37
C SER A 155 -3.34 -10.09 -17.24
N TYR A 156 -3.41 -9.47 -16.06
CA TYR A 156 -4.16 -9.95 -14.90
C TYR A 156 -5.61 -9.41 -14.85
N LEU A 157 -6.00 -8.57 -15.80
CA LEU A 157 -7.19 -7.72 -15.67
C LEU A 157 -8.21 -7.96 -16.78
N THR A 158 -9.46 -8.19 -16.39
CA THR A 158 -10.61 -8.22 -17.30
C THR A 158 -11.20 -6.83 -17.55
N VAL A 159 -10.94 -5.88 -16.64
CA VAL A 159 -11.32 -4.47 -16.74
C VAL A 159 -10.13 -3.59 -16.34
N PRO A 160 -9.98 -2.37 -16.89
CA PRO A 160 -8.78 -1.55 -16.68
C PRO A 160 -8.77 -0.89 -15.29
N LEU A 161 -8.50 -1.70 -14.25
CA LEU A 161 -8.36 -1.29 -12.85
C LEU A 161 -7.08 -0.47 -12.65
N ARG A 162 -7.16 0.50 -11.74
CA ARG A 162 -6.05 1.38 -11.33
C ARG A 162 -6.20 1.73 -9.85
N LEU A 163 -5.12 2.16 -9.23
CA LEU A 163 -5.14 2.93 -7.99
C LEU A 163 -4.92 4.39 -8.38
N HIS A 164 -5.87 5.28 -8.12
CA HIS A 164 -5.76 6.65 -8.63
C HIS A 164 -6.37 7.70 -7.71
N ASP A 165 -5.92 8.94 -7.92
CA ASP A 165 -6.44 10.12 -7.25
C ASP A 165 -7.89 10.39 -7.67
N ASN A 166 -8.67 10.99 -6.79
CA ASN A 166 -9.92 11.59 -7.17
C ASN A 166 -10.23 12.78 -6.25
N PRO A 167 -10.22 14.02 -6.77
CA PRO A 167 -10.41 15.22 -5.94
C PRO A 167 -11.84 15.37 -5.41
N GLY A 168 -12.80 14.59 -5.93
CA GLY A 168 -14.19 14.59 -5.49
C GLY A 168 -14.52 13.49 -4.48
N LEU A 169 -13.52 12.86 -3.85
CA LEU A 169 -13.76 11.86 -2.82
C LEU A 169 -14.35 12.52 -1.57
N PRO A 170 -15.30 11.84 -0.88
CA PRO A 170 -15.74 12.24 0.44
C PRO A 170 -14.57 12.37 1.43
N LYS A 171 -14.78 13.07 2.55
CA LYS A 171 -13.83 13.01 3.65
C LYS A 171 -13.74 11.58 4.19
N ALA A 172 -12.54 11.17 4.60
CA ALA A 172 -12.36 9.89 5.27
C ALA A 172 -13.10 9.88 6.61
N GLU A 173 -13.61 8.71 6.99
CA GLU A 173 -14.17 8.43 8.31
C GLU A 173 -13.09 7.78 9.18
N ILE A 174 -13.32 7.70 10.50
CA ILE A 174 -12.49 6.92 11.41
C ILE A 174 -13.16 5.56 11.62
N ALA A 175 -12.43 4.48 11.34
CA ALA A 175 -12.89 3.12 11.61
C ALA A 175 -12.85 2.79 13.10
N GLN A 176 -13.45 1.66 13.51
CA GLN A 176 -13.44 1.20 14.90
C GLN A 176 -12.03 0.98 15.46
N ASN A 177 -11.06 0.66 14.59
CA ASN A 177 -9.64 0.51 14.96
C ASN A 177 -8.90 1.86 15.08
N GLY A 178 -9.60 3.00 15.04
CA GLY A 178 -9.02 4.34 15.13
C GLY A 178 -8.28 4.81 13.88
N LYS A 179 -8.18 3.97 12.82
CA LYS A 179 -7.50 4.32 11.58
C LYS A 179 -8.47 4.96 10.57
N PRO A 180 -7.99 5.83 9.67
CA PRO A 180 -8.83 6.42 8.64
C PRO A 180 -9.33 5.34 7.66
N ARG A 181 -10.57 5.50 7.18
CA ARG A 181 -11.18 4.64 6.16
C ARG A 181 -11.98 5.45 5.15
N GLY A 182 -12.08 4.94 3.94
CA GLY A 182 -12.98 5.48 2.92
C GLY A 182 -14.33 4.77 2.91
N ALA A 183 -14.90 4.63 1.72
CA ALA A 183 -16.17 3.94 1.50
C ALA A 183 -16.21 3.24 0.13
N ARG A 184 -16.96 2.15 0.03
CA ARG A 184 -17.15 1.40 -1.23
C ARG A 184 -18.04 2.18 -2.20
N ILE A 185 -17.47 3.05 -3.02
CA ILE A 185 -18.22 3.95 -3.93
C ILE A 185 -17.73 3.91 -5.38
N SER A 186 -16.64 3.20 -5.69
CA SER A 186 -16.07 3.18 -7.02
C SER A 186 -16.77 2.18 -7.95
N ARG A 187 -16.51 2.30 -9.25
CA ARG A 187 -16.96 1.36 -10.30
C ARG A 187 -15.91 0.31 -10.68
N GLY A 188 -14.96 0.02 -9.79
CA GLY A 188 -13.91 -0.97 -10.04
C GLY A 188 -12.58 -0.56 -9.43
N CYS A 189 -12.01 0.57 -9.89
CA CYS A 189 -10.72 1.06 -9.41
C CYS A 189 -10.65 1.29 -7.89
N ALA A 190 -9.45 1.24 -7.32
CA ALA A 190 -9.19 1.80 -6.00
C ALA A 190 -8.96 3.30 -6.14
N ARG A 191 -9.70 4.12 -5.37
CA ARG A 191 -9.50 5.58 -5.37
C ARG A 191 -8.91 6.02 -4.06
N ALA A 192 -7.92 6.90 -4.08
CA ALA A 192 -7.35 7.51 -2.89
C ALA A 192 -7.22 9.02 -3.10
N GLN A 193 -6.93 9.75 -2.03
CA GLN A 193 -6.60 11.17 -2.16
C GLN A 193 -5.14 11.31 -2.61
N LEU A 194 -4.82 12.38 -3.34
CA LEU A 194 -3.45 12.68 -3.76
C LEU A 194 -2.43 12.62 -2.62
N GLN A 195 -2.78 13.11 -1.43
CA GLN A 195 -1.89 13.09 -0.26
C GLN A 195 -1.57 11.68 0.24
N THR A 196 -2.42 10.70 -0.05
CA THR A 196 -2.14 9.27 0.19
C THR A 196 -1.22 8.69 -0.87
N LEU A 197 -1.36 9.13 -2.12
CA LEU A 197 -0.60 8.56 -3.24
C LEU A 197 0.83 9.09 -3.34
N LEU A 198 1.07 10.32 -2.90
CA LEU A 198 2.41 10.93 -2.86
C LEU A 198 3.44 10.13 -2.06
N PRO A 199 3.21 9.73 -0.80
CA PRO A 199 4.17 8.92 -0.05
C PRO A 199 4.36 7.52 -0.66
N ILE A 200 3.31 6.95 -1.27
CA ILE A 200 3.41 5.67 -1.98
C ILE A 200 4.31 5.81 -3.22
N ALA A 201 4.11 6.87 -4.01
CA ALA A 201 4.92 7.16 -5.19
C ALA A 201 6.38 7.40 -4.76
N ASN A 202 6.61 8.20 -3.73
CA ASN A 202 7.95 8.45 -3.20
C ASN A 202 8.67 7.13 -2.85
N LEU A 203 8.04 6.24 -2.11
CA LEU A 203 8.66 4.97 -1.71
C LEU A 203 8.89 4.02 -2.90
N THR A 204 7.94 3.95 -3.83
CA THR A 204 7.99 2.99 -4.95
C THR A 204 8.84 3.46 -6.13
N THR A 205 9.02 4.77 -6.32
CA THR A 205 9.82 5.36 -7.41
C THR A 205 11.13 5.99 -6.93
N GLN A 206 11.31 6.13 -5.61
CA GLN A 206 12.44 6.84 -4.98
C GLN A 206 12.59 8.31 -5.39
N ILE A 207 11.51 8.94 -5.88
CA ILE A 207 11.49 10.36 -6.23
C ILE A 207 11.01 11.16 -5.01
N PRO A 208 11.75 12.19 -4.55
CA PRO A 208 11.34 13.03 -3.43
C PRO A 208 9.92 13.60 -3.59
N GLU A 209 9.14 13.64 -2.51
CA GLU A 209 7.76 14.13 -2.56
C GLU A 209 7.68 15.59 -3.06
N SER A 210 8.67 16.43 -2.73
CA SER A 210 8.77 17.80 -3.23
C SER A 210 8.85 17.86 -4.75
N GLU A 211 9.63 16.98 -5.37
CA GLU A 211 9.76 16.87 -6.82
C GLU A 211 8.48 16.33 -7.46
N LEU A 212 7.85 15.32 -6.86
CA LEU A 212 6.54 14.81 -7.30
C LEU A 212 5.48 15.94 -7.32
N ARG A 213 5.49 16.84 -6.32
CA ARG A 213 4.62 18.02 -6.29
C ARG A 213 4.95 19.00 -7.41
N THR A 214 6.23 19.28 -7.68
CA THR A 214 6.64 20.09 -8.84
C THR A 214 6.14 19.51 -10.16
N LEU A 215 6.26 18.20 -10.35
CA LEU A 215 5.76 17.50 -11.55
C LEU A 215 4.24 17.62 -11.69
N ILE A 216 3.49 17.55 -10.60
CA ILE A 216 2.03 17.76 -10.60
C ILE A 216 1.70 19.17 -11.12
N ASP A 217 2.43 20.19 -10.66
CA ASP A 217 2.18 21.59 -11.01
C ASP A 217 2.49 21.93 -12.47
N THR A 218 3.33 21.14 -13.15
CA THR A 218 3.59 21.31 -14.60
C THR A 218 2.34 21.12 -15.46
N LYS A 219 1.31 20.44 -14.94
CA LYS A 219 0.09 20.05 -15.66
C LYS A 219 0.33 19.18 -16.92
N LYS A 220 1.54 18.64 -17.09
CA LYS A 220 1.90 17.69 -18.15
C LYS A 220 1.88 16.27 -17.59
N THR A 221 1.63 15.29 -18.45
CA THR A 221 1.74 13.88 -18.07
C THR A 221 3.20 13.52 -17.92
N HIS A 222 3.53 12.90 -16.78
CA HIS A 222 4.85 12.32 -16.54
C HIS A 222 4.68 10.86 -16.20
N ARG A 223 5.50 10.00 -16.82
CA ARG A 223 5.59 8.60 -16.44
C ARG A 223 6.67 8.45 -15.38
N LEU A 224 6.32 7.76 -14.30
CA LEU A 224 7.25 7.37 -13.25
C LEU A 224 7.40 5.85 -13.32
N ASP A 225 8.62 5.41 -13.56
CA ASP A 225 8.96 4.00 -13.47
C ASP A 225 9.27 3.65 -12.01
N LEU A 226 8.97 2.41 -11.62
CA LEU A 226 9.18 1.95 -10.25
C LEU A 226 10.66 1.58 -10.05
N ALA A 227 11.24 2.02 -8.95
CA ALA A 227 12.63 1.72 -8.61
C ALA A 227 12.79 0.28 -8.09
N LEU A 228 11.72 -0.27 -7.50
CA LEU A 228 11.65 -1.64 -7.01
C LEU A 228 10.33 -2.28 -7.46
N PRO A 229 10.25 -3.62 -7.53
CA PRO A 229 8.99 -4.32 -7.77
C PRO A 229 7.92 -3.88 -6.79
N ALA A 230 6.75 -3.51 -7.30
CA ALA A 230 5.58 -3.25 -6.48
C ALA A 230 4.37 -4.02 -7.01
N THR A 231 3.62 -4.64 -6.11
CA THR A 231 2.37 -5.34 -6.44
C THR A 231 1.19 -4.69 -5.72
N ILE A 232 -0.02 -4.98 -6.21
CA ILE A 232 -1.27 -4.69 -5.52
C ILE A 232 -2.10 -5.96 -5.40
N ILE A 233 -2.75 -6.14 -4.26
CA ILE A 233 -3.71 -7.21 -4.04
C ILE A 233 -5.01 -6.63 -3.48
N PHE A 234 -6.13 -7.07 -4.04
CA PHE A 234 -7.45 -6.76 -3.50
C PHE A 234 -7.86 -7.87 -2.55
N ILE A 235 -8.07 -7.51 -1.29
CA ILE A 235 -8.54 -8.43 -0.25
C ILE A 235 -9.99 -8.07 0.02
N LYS A 236 -10.89 -9.04 -0.13
CA LYS A 236 -12.33 -8.80 0.01
C LYS A 236 -12.68 -8.25 1.40
N GLY A 237 -12.03 -8.80 2.43
CA GLY A 237 -12.36 -8.57 3.84
C GLY A 237 -13.59 -9.36 4.25
#